data_AF-A0A7K0PQA3-F1
#
_entry.id   AF-A0A7K0PQA3-F1
#
_cell.length_a   1.000
_cell.length_b   1.000
_cell.length_c   1.000
_cell.angle_alpha   90.00
_cell.angle_beta   90.00
_cell.angle_gamma   90.00
#
_symmetry.space_group_name_H-M   'P 1'
#
loop_
_entity.id
_entity.type
_entity.pdbx_description
1 polymer ?
#
loop_
_entity_poly.entity_id
_entity_poly.type
_entity_poly.pdbx_seq_one_letter_code
_entity_poly.pdbx_strand_id
1 'polypeptide(L)'
;MKVKKYVWSWFDGDGIYTNTDDSLEEIIEGVFEYYFDDDVEIVVKKTENQIEIEVTDHRNGLTKLHKIDNRCWSVADFLMLIASEEDRPDKFNIEEMC
;
A
#
# COMPACT_ATOMS: atom_id res chain seq x y z
N MET A 1 -21.97 -7.60 6.90
CA MET A 1 -20.98 -6.60 7.31
C MET A 1 -19.64 -7.32 7.28
N LYS A 2 -18.73 -6.97 6.37
CA LYS A 2 -17.38 -7.56 6.39
C LYS A 2 -16.71 -7.13 7.70
N VAL A 3 -16.02 -8.05 8.34
CA VAL A 3 -15.28 -7.76 9.58
C VAL A 3 -13.98 -7.10 9.15
N LYS A 4 -13.81 -5.84 9.53
CA LYS A 4 -12.56 -5.10 9.32
C LYS A 4 -11.45 -5.83 10.06
N LYS A 5 -10.41 -6.23 9.32
CA LYS A 5 -9.36 -7.11 9.80
C LYS A 5 -8.12 -6.36 10.24
N TYR A 6 -7.88 -5.20 9.64
CA TYR A 6 -6.68 -4.41 9.90
C TYR A 6 -7.05 -3.02 10.37
N VAL A 7 -6.31 -2.52 11.36
CA VAL A 7 -6.24 -1.11 11.71
C VAL A 7 -4.90 -0.60 11.24
N TRP A 8 -4.88 0.58 10.61
CA TRP A 8 -3.63 1.17 10.15
C TRP A 8 -3.62 2.66 10.38
N SER A 9 -2.42 3.21 10.56
CA SER A 9 -2.18 4.63 10.70
C SER A 9 -1.22 5.11 9.63
N TRP A 10 -1.52 6.28 9.08
CA TRP A 10 -0.73 6.94 8.07
C TRP A 10 -0.42 8.36 8.51
N PHE A 11 0.87 8.68 8.56
CA PHE A 11 1.36 10.04 8.69
C PHE A 11 1.76 10.54 7.30
N ASP A 12 1.20 11.67 6.85
CA ASP A 12 1.45 12.25 5.52
C ASP A 12 2.42 13.45 5.53
N GLY A 13 2.98 13.78 6.70
CA GLY A 13 3.77 15.00 6.92
C GLY A 13 3.02 16.06 7.71
N ASP A 14 1.70 16.14 7.59
CA ASP A 14 0.85 17.16 8.21
C ASP A 14 0.03 16.61 9.39
N GLY A 15 -0.39 15.35 9.32
CA GLY A 15 -1.23 14.73 10.33
C GLY A 15 -1.14 13.21 10.36
N ILE A 16 -1.76 12.61 11.37
CA ILE A 16 -1.88 11.15 11.50
C ILE A 16 -3.36 10.78 11.31
N TYR A 17 -3.63 9.89 10.38
CA TYR A 17 -4.96 9.34 10.10
C TYR A 17 -5.00 7.88 10.50
N THR A 18 -6.07 7.47 11.18
CA THR A 18 -6.28 6.06 11.56
C THR A 18 -7.47 5.51 10.79
N ASN A 19 -7.23 4.41 10.08
CA ASN A 19 -8.13 3.78 9.13
C ASN A 19 -8.33 2.29 9.47
N THR A 20 -9.32 1.66 8.82
CA THR A 20 -9.58 0.23 8.96
C THR A 20 -9.95 -0.40 7.63
N ASP A 21 -9.38 -1.58 7.33
CA ASP A 21 -9.63 -2.30 6.08
C ASP A 21 -9.78 -3.82 6.25
N ASP A 22 -10.41 -4.47 5.27
CA ASP A 22 -10.72 -5.90 5.33
C ASP A 22 -9.52 -6.73 4.86
N SER A 23 -8.65 -6.15 4.04
CA SER A 23 -7.48 -6.81 3.46
C SER A 23 -6.25 -5.90 3.41
N LEU A 24 -5.05 -6.48 3.24
CA LEU A 24 -3.82 -5.69 3.06
C LEU A 24 -3.77 -5.09 1.66
N GLU A 25 -4.39 -5.76 0.68
CA GLU A 25 -4.52 -5.31 -0.70
C GLU A 25 -5.31 -4.00 -0.78
N GLU A 26 -6.44 -3.90 -0.06
CA GLU A 26 -7.25 -2.68 0.03
C GLU A 26 -6.45 -1.49 0.61
N ILE A 27 -5.54 -1.73 1.57
CA ILE A 27 -4.67 -0.68 2.12
C ILE A 27 -3.68 -0.20 1.05
N ILE A 28 -3.07 -1.12 0.31
CA ILE A 28 -2.12 -0.78 -0.76
C ILE A 28 -2.84 0.02 -1.84
N GLU A 29 -3.97 -0.48 -2.34
CA GLU A 29 -4.78 0.18 -3.37
C GLU A 29 -5.19 1.59 -2.92
N GLY A 30 -5.71 1.74 -1.69
CA GLY A 30 -6.14 3.05 -1.18
C GLY A 30 -5.01 4.08 -1.02
N VAL A 31 -3.81 3.64 -0.62
CA VAL A 31 -2.64 4.55 -0.56
C VAL A 31 -2.17 4.93 -1.96
N PHE A 32 -2.16 3.98 -2.88
CA PHE A 32 -1.69 4.23 -4.24
C PHE A 32 -2.65 5.11 -5.04
N GLU A 33 -3.97 4.98 -4.84
CA GLU A 33 -4.98 5.91 -5.38
C GLU A 33 -4.73 7.37 -4.95
N TYR A 34 -4.07 7.59 -3.81
CA TYR A 34 -3.67 8.92 -3.36
C TYR A 34 -2.33 9.38 -3.93
N TYR A 35 -1.38 8.45 -4.13
CA TYR A 35 -0.02 8.78 -4.57
C TYR A 35 0.04 9.07 -6.07
N PHE A 36 -0.72 8.31 -6.86
CA PHE A 36 -0.57 8.28 -8.30
C PHE A 36 -1.83 8.79 -9.00
N ASP A 37 -1.62 9.35 -10.19
CA ASP A 37 -2.67 9.79 -11.09
C ASP A 37 -3.14 8.64 -12.00
N ASP A 38 -4.17 8.90 -12.82
CA ASP A 38 -4.78 7.91 -13.72
C ASP A 38 -3.80 7.37 -14.80
N ASP A 39 -2.61 7.96 -14.96
CA ASP A 39 -1.59 7.48 -15.87
C ASP A 39 -0.75 6.32 -15.29
N VAL A 40 -0.93 6.01 -14.00
CA VAL A 40 -0.28 4.88 -13.33
C VAL A 40 -1.30 3.80 -13.04
N GLU A 41 -1.09 2.62 -13.63
CA GLU A 41 -1.91 1.44 -13.37
C GLU A 41 -1.26 0.55 -12.32
N ILE A 42 -2.06 0.10 -11.36
CA ILE A 42 -1.61 -0.77 -10.27
C ILE A 42 -2.44 -2.05 -10.26
N VAL A 43 -1.74 -3.17 -10.22
CA VAL A 43 -2.36 -4.49 -10.10
C VAL A 43 -1.79 -5.18 -8.87
N VAL A 44 -2.64 -5.40 -7.87
CA VAL A 44 -2.30 -6.13 -6.65
C VAL A 44 -2.86 -7.55 -6.72
N LYS A 45 -1.99 -8.54 -6.56
CA LYS A 45 -2.35 -9.96 -6.52
C LYS A 45 -1.83 -10.59 -5.26
N LYS A 46 -2.69 -11.30 -4.54
CA LYS A 46 -2.32 -12.01 -3.32
C LYS A 46 -2.34 -13.51 -3.48
N THR A 47 -1.38 -14.13 -2.82
CA THR A 47 -1.32 -15.56 -2.50
C THR A 47 -1.31 -15.75 -0.99
N GLU A 48 -1.33 -16.99 -0.49
CA GLU A 48 -1.31 -17.25 0.96
C GLU A 48 -0.11 -16.56 1.66
N ASN A 49 1.06 -16.57 1.03
CA ASN A 49 2.31 -16.12 1.66
C ASN A 49 2.85 -14.79 1.11
N GLN A 50 2.41 -14.36 -0.07
CA GLN A 50 2.98 -13.19 -0.75
C GLN A 50 1.91 -12.31 -1.38
N ILE A 51 2.26 -11.03 -1.50
CA ILE A 51 1.56 -10.04 -2.31
C ILE A 51 2.51 -9.64 -3.45
N GLU A 52 2.02 -9.72 -4.68
CA GLU A 52 2.66 -9.22 -5.88
C GLU A 52 2.00 -7.90 -6.28
N ILE A 53 2.79 -6.83 -6.39
CA ILE A 53 2.33 -5.50 -6.80
C ILE A 53 3.02 -5.16 -8.12
N GLU A 54 2.24 -4.98 -9.17
CA GLU A 54 2.70 -4.49 -10.47
C GLU A 54 2.30 -3.03 -10.62
N VAL A 55 3.27 -2.15 -10.90
CA VAL A 55 3.06 -0.71 -11.10
C VAL A 55 3.52 -0.34 -12.50
N THR A 56 2.62 0.15 -13.33
CA THR A 56 2.89 0.53 -14.73
C THR A 56 2.62 2.02 -14.92
N ASP A 57 3.65 2.79 -15.27
CA ASP A 57 3.51 4.20 -15.64
C ASP A 57 3.37 4.31 -17.17
N HIS A 58 2.17 4.65 -17.64
CA HIS A 58 1.84 4.71 -19.07
C HIS A 58 2.52 5.88 -19.79
N ARG A 59 3.02 6.90 -19.05
CA ARG A 59 3.70 8.07 -19.65
C ARG A 59 5.07 7.70 -20.22
N ASN A 60 5.75 6.76 -19.56
CA ASN A 60 7.08 6.31 -19.94
C ASN A 60 7.12 4.82 -20.37
N GLY A 61 6.01 4.09 -20.21
CA GLY A 61 5.88 2.68 -20.57
C GLY A 61 6.67 1.74 -19.67
N LEU A 62 7.00 2.16 -18.44
CA LEU A 62 7.81 1.39 -17.50
C LEU A 62 6.94 0.64 -16.52
N THR A 63 7.21 -0.66 -16.37
CA THR A 63 6.53 -1.54 -15.41
C THR A 63 7.52 -2.04 -14.36
N LYS A 64 7.21 -1.83 -13.09
CA LYS A 64 7.93 -2.40 -11.94
C LYS A 64 7.08 -3.50 -11.29
N LEU A 65 7.73 -4.61 -10.92
CA LEU A 65 7.10 -5.69 -10.17
C LEU A 65 7.75 -5.82 -8.80
N HIS A 66 6.94 -5.75 -7.75
CA HIS A 66 7.34 -5.93 -6.36
C HIS A 66 6.71 -7.21 -5.81
N LYS A 67 7.47 -7.94 -4.99
CA LYS A 67 6.98 -9.11 -4.27
C LYS A 67 7.35 -8.97 -2.80
N ILE A 68 6.33 -8.98 -1.95
CA ILE A 68 6.48 -8.83 -0.50
C ILE A 68 5.73 -9.95 0.22
N ASP A 69 6.10 -10.21 1.48
CA ASP A 69 5.36 -11.15 2.29
C ASP A 69 3.96 -10.60 2.60
N ASN A 70 2.97 -11.50 2.66
CA ASN A 70 1.59 -11.18 3.04
C ASN A 70 1.48 -10.97 4.57
N ARG A 71 2.13 -9.92 5.08
CA ARG A 71 2.20 -9.56 6.52
C ARG A 71 2.12 -8.05 6.70
N CYS A 72 1.52 -7.60 7.80
CA CYS A 72 1.27 -6.17 8.07
C CYS A 72 2.54 -5.32 7.98
N TRP A 73 3.63 -5.76 8.63
CA TRP A 73 4.89 -5.01 8.62
C TRP A 73 5.54 -4.98 7.24
N SER A 74 5.43 -6.06 6.45
CA SER A 74 5.97 -6.11 5.10
C SER A 74 5.25 -5.14 4.16
N VAL A 75 3.94 -4.96 4.36
CA VAL A 75 3.17 -3.94 3.64
C VAL A 75 3.52 -2.55 4.13
N ALA A 76 3.64 -2.32 5.43
CA ALA A 76 4.03 -1.02 5.97
C ALA A 76 5.42 -0.59 5.46
N ASP A 77 6.41 -1.49 5.49
CA ASP A 77 7.76 -1.25 4.97
C ASP A 77 7.75 -0.95 3.47
N PHE A 78 6.93 -1.69 2.70
CA PHE A 78 6.75 -1.44 1.28
C PHE A 78 6.17 -0.05 1.00
N LEU A 79 5.12 0.35 1.72
CA LEU A 79 4.51 1.68 1.55
C LEU A 79 5.49 2.79 1.92
N MET A 80 6.34 2.58 2.95
CA MET A 80 7.41 3.53 3.28
C MET A 80 8.50 3.60 2.21
N LEU A 81 8.84 2.48 1.57
CA LEU A 81 9.77 2.46 0.44
C LEU A 81 9.22 3.29 -0.72
N ILE A 82 7.96 3.07 -1.11
CA ILE A 82 7.30 3.81 -2.19
C ILE A 82 7.19 5.29 -1.85
N ALA A 83 6.80 5.63 -0.62
CA ALA A 83 6.80 7.02 -0.16
C ALA A 83 8.17 7.68 -0.34
N SER A 84 9.25 6.98 0.00
CA SER A 84 10.60 7.50 -0.17
C SER A 84 11.02 7.64 -1.64
N GLU A 85 10.54 6.78 -2.55
CA GLU A 85 10.79 6.91 -4.00
C GLU A 85 10.11 8.17 -4.56
N GLU A 86 8.95 8.53 -4.02
CA GLU A 86 8.17 9.72 -4.38
C GLU A 86 8.55 10.98 -3.57
N ASP A 87 9.66 10.96 -2.82
CA ASP A 87 10.14 12.04 -1.94
C ASP A 87 9.07 12.52 -0.93
N ARG A 88 8.26 11.59 -0.43
CA ARG A 88 7.21 11.83 0.55
C ARG A 88 7.68 11.47 1.96
N PRO A 89 7.33 12.26 3.00
CA PRO A 89 7.73 12.00 4.39
C PRO A 89 6.93 10.85 5.05
N ASP A 90 6.06 10.18 4.29
CA ASP A 90 4.99 9.37 4.81
C ASP A 90 5.47 8.17 5.65
N LYS A 91 4.70 7.85 6.70
CA LYS A 91 4.95 6.71 7.59
C LYS A 91 3.67 5.90 7.79
N PHE A 92 3.82 4.59 7.86
CA PHE A 92 2.73 3.65 7.99
C PHE A 92 2.92 2.73 9.20
N ASN A 93 1.85 2.46 9.93
CA ASN A 93 1.78 1.36 10.90
C ASN A 93 0.53 0.55 10.60
N ILE A 94 0.63 -0.78 10.53
CA ILE A 94 -0.48 -1.67 10.19
C ILE A 94 -0.52 -2.80 11.22
N GLU A 95 -1.69 -3.05 11.79
CA GLU A 95 -1.93 -4.06 12.81
C GLU A 95 -3.16 -4.90 12.44
N GLU A 96 -3.09 -6.20 12.75
CA GLU A 96 -4.21 -7.12 12.60
C GLU A 96 -5.07 -7.09 13.87
N MET A 97 -6.37 -6.90 13.72
CA MET A 97 -7.33 -6.93 14.82
C MET A 97 -7.57 -8.39 15.22
N CYS A 98 -7.24 -8.71 16.47
CA CYS A 98 -7.43 -10.03 17.10
C CYS A 98 -8.90 -10.31 17.42
#